data_AF-A0A099L1Y3-F1
#
_entry.id   AF-A0A099L1Y3-F1
#
_cell.length_a   1.000
_cell.length_b   1.000
_cell.length_c   1.000
_cell.angle_alpha   90.00
_cell.angle_beta   90.00
_cell.angle_gamma   90.00
#
_symmetry.space_group_name_H-M   'P 1'
#
loop_
_entity.id
_entity.type
_entity.pdbx_description
1 polymer ?
#
loop_
_entity_poly.entity_id
_entity_poly.type
_entity_poly.pdbx_seq_one_letter_code
_entity_poly.pdbx_strand_id
1 'polypeptide(L)'
;MINIKAVTVASSQSWNLLFLAWILATSGTLISLFFSEIVQLPVCVLCWYQRIALYPLVIMMPFALFPLDINVIRYAQPLVIFGWFVALFHVLVVAKIIPEAAQPCVLGIPCSETHFNLLGFINIPVMSLLTFSLIGLLLFISKKQFTRTLIRNNHEQ
;
A
#
# COMPACT_ATOMS: atom_id res chain seq x y z
N MET A 1 21.40 31.46 -2.69
CA MET A 1 21.26 31.12 -1.25
C MET A 1 20.05 30.20 -1.11
N ILE A 2 20.22 28.98 -0.58
CA ILE A 2 19.13 28.01 -0.42
C ILE A 2 18.04 28.63 0.48
N ASN A 3 16.78 28.64 0.02
CA ASN A 3 15.66 29.08 0.85
C ASN A 3 15.34 28.02 1.91
N ILE A 4 16.03 28.09 3.05
CA ILE A 4 15.98 27.10 4.14
C ILE A 4 14.52 26.91 4.63
N LYS A 5 13.69 27.97 4.63
CA LYS A 5 12.28 27.88 5.02
C LYS A 5 11.45 27.04 4.04
N ALA A 6 11.68 27.18 2.73
CA ALA A 6 10.98 26.37 1.74
C ALA A 6 11.37 24.88 1.82
N VAL A 7 12.64 24.59 2.11
CA VAL A 7 13.14 23.22 2.29
C VAL A 7 12.57 22.56 3.54
N THR A 8 12.52 23.26 4.68
CA THR A 8 11.97 22.70 5.93
C THR A 8 10.47 22.41 5.85
N VAL A 9 9.69 23.28 5.19
CA VAL A 9 8.24 23.07 4.98
C VAL A 9 7.96 21.91 4.03
N ALA A 10 8.72 21.77 2.95
CA ALA A 10 8.56 20.62 2.05
C ALA A 10 8.95 19.30 2.72
N SER A 11 9.98 19.33 3.58
CA SER A 11 10.38 18.20 4.41
C SER A 11 9.28 17.80 5.39
N SER A 12 8.67 18.76 6.10
CA SER A 12 7.60 18.45 7.06
C SER A 12 6.33 17.93 6.39
N GLN A 13 5.96 18.48 5.22
CA GLN A 13 4.81 18.00 4.45
C GLN A 13 5.04 16.57 3.94
N SER A 14 6.23 16.29 3.38
CA SER A 14 6.57 14.95 2.89
C SER A 14 6.61 13.92 4.03
N TRP A 15 7.10 14.33 5.20
CA TRP A 15 7.10 13.51 6.42
C TRP A 15 5.67 13.15 6.86
N ASN A 16 4.75 14.12 6.92
CA ASN A 16 3.35 13.87 7.26
C ASN A 16 2.68 12.87 6.31
N LEU A 17 2.96 12.97 5.00
CA LEU A 17 2.41 12.05 4.01
C LEU A 17 2.96 10.63 4.16
N LEU A 18 4.27 10.48 4.39
CA LEU A 18 4.88 9.17 4.64
C LEU A 18 4.39 8.56 5.97
N PHE A 19 4.18 9.39 6.99
CA PHE A 19 3.61 8.96 8.27
C PHE A 19 2.18 8.43 8.11
N LEU A 20 1.33 9.13 7.35
CA LEU A 20 -0.02 8.66 7.03
C LEU A 20 0.01 7.35 6.23
N ALA A 21 0.90 7.23 5.24
CA ALA A 21 1.07 6.00 4.49
C ALA A 21 1.50 4.82 5.40
N TRP A 22 2.36 5.08 6.38
CA TRP A 22 2.76 4.10 7.38
C TRP A 22 1.59 3.65 8.26
N ILE A 23 0.76 4.59 8.76
CA ILE A 23 -0.44 4.25 9.54
C ILE A 23 -1.41 3.37 8.75
N LEU A 24 -1.61 3.64 7.46
CA LEU A 24 -2.45 2.81 6.60
C LEU A 24 -1.85 1.40 6.40
N ALA A 25 -0.53 1.30 6.21
CA ALA A 25 0.14 0.01 6.08
C ALA A 25 0.09 -0.81 7.38
N THR A 26 0.31 -0.17 8.53
CA THR A 26 0.31 -0.85 9.84
C THR A 26 -1.08 -1.30 10.23
N SER A 27 -2.09 -0.45 10.06
CA SER A 27 -3.49 -0.81 10.30
C SER A 27 -3.93 -1.96 9.39
N GLY A 28 -3.62 -1.91 8.09
CA GLY A 28 -3.91 -3.01 7.16
C GLY A 28 -3.23 -4.33 7.56
N THR A 29 -1.98 -4.26 8.05
CA THR A 29 -1.23 -5.43 8.52
C THR A 29 -1.82 -6.00 9.81
N LEU A 30 -2.16 -5.15 10.78
CA LEU A 30 -2.79 -5.55 12.04
C LEU A 30 -4.17 -6.18 11.80
N ILE A 31 -4.99 -5.57 10.94
CA ILE A 31 -6.30 -6.11 10.55
C ILE A 31 -6.10 -7.48 9.90
N SER A 32 -5.15 -7.59 8.97
CA SER A 32 -4.83 -8.86 8.31
C SER A 32 -4.42 -9.95 9.32
N LEU A 33 -3.56 -9.62 10.29
CA LEU A 33 -3.12 -10.57 11.31
C LEU A 33 -4.26 -10.95 12.27
N PHE A 34 -5.10 -9.99 12.64
CA PHE A 34 -6.25 -10.22 13.51
C PHE A 34 -7.22 -11.25 12.92
N PHE A 35 -7.56 -11.13 11.63
CA PHE A 35 -8.40 -12.11 10.96
C PHE A 35 -7.75 -13.49 10.85
N SER A 36 -6.42 -13.55 10.73
CA SER A 36 -5.67 -14.80 10.64
C SER A 36 -5.59 -15.54 11.98
N GLU A 37 -5.20 -14.84 13.04
CA GLU A 37 -4.83 -15.44 14.32
C GLU A 37 -5.98 -15.48 15.33
N ILE A 38 -6.85 -14.47 15.33
CA ILE A 38 -7.94 -14.38 16.30
C ILE A 38 -9.23 -14.95 15.72
N VAL A 39 -9.58 -14.54 14.50
CA VAL A 39 -10.81 -15.02 13.84
C VAL A 39 -10.60 -16.38 13.17
N GLN A 40 -9.34 -16.84 13.03
CA GLN A 40 -8.99 -18.12 12.43
C GLN A 40 -9.59 -18.32 11.03
N LEU A 41 -9.72 -17.22 10.26
CA LEU A 41 -10.19 -17.28 8.88
C LEU A 41 -9.06 -17.79 7.98
N PRO A 42 -9.28 -18.88 7.22
CA PRO A 42 -8.30 -19.34 6.26
C PRO A 42 -8.08 -18.26 5.20
N VAL A 43 -6.81 -18.03 4.86
CA VAL A 43 -6.42 -17.01 3.87
C VAL A 43 -6.11 -17.66 2.55
N CYS A 44 -6.57 -17.01 1.49
CA CYS A 44 -6.39 -17.47 0.14
C CYS A 44 -4.96 -17.20 -0.38
N VAL A 45 -4.52 -17.92 -1.41
CA VAL A 45 -3.16 -17.72 -1.98
C VAL A 45 -2.96 -16.29 -2.52
N LEU A 46 -3.98 -15.70 -3.16
CA LEU A 46 -3.95 -14.29 -3.59
C LEU A 46 -3.80 -13.31 -2.42
N CYS A 47 -4.48 -13.59 -1.30
CA CYS A 47 -4.41 -12.82 -0.07
C CYS A 47 -2.98 -12.86 0.49
N TRP A 48 -2.32 -14.01 0.38
CA TRP A 48 -0.93 -14.18 0.81
C TRP A 48 0.04 -13.34 -0.04
N TYR A 49 -0.15 -13.30 -1.37
CA TYR A 49 0.63 -12.40 -2.23
C TYR A 49 0.44 -10.92 -1.88
N GLN A 50 -0.78 -10.50 -1.48
CA GLN A 50 -1.01 -9.15 -0.98
C GLN A 50 -0.26 -8.88 0.33
N ARG A 51 -0.20 -9.85 1.25
CA ARG A 51 0.58 -9.74 2.51
C ARG A 51 2.08 -9.56 2.23
N ILE A 52 2.64 -10.31 1.27
CA ILE A 52 4.05 -10.16 0.87
C ILE A 52 4.36 -8.74 0.41
N ALA A 53 3.43 -8.09 -0.29
CA ALA A 53 3.60 -6.71 -0.72
C ALA A 53 3.43 -5.71 0.44
N LEU A 54 2.50 -5.96 1.37
CA LEU A 54 2.13 -5.01 2.42
C LEU A 54 3.09 -5.02 3.62
N TYR A 55 3.49 -6.19 4.09
CA TYR A 55 4.25 -6.32 5.35
C TYR A 55 5.63 -5.65 5.30
N PRO A 56 6.40 -5.73 4.20
CA PRO A 56 7.67 -5.01 4.10
C PRO A 56 7.48 -3.49 4.18
N LEU A 57 6.36 -2.94 3.67
CA LEU A 57 6.10 -1.50 3.73
C LEU A 57 5.98 -0.99 5.17
N VAL A 58 5.43 -1.80 6.08
CA VAL A 58 5.34 -1.46 7.51
C VAL A 58 6.71 -1.26 8.14
N ILE A 59 7.71 -2.02 7.68
CA ILE A 59 9.08 -1.96 8.17
C ILE A 59 9.86 -0.86 7.46
N MET A 60 9.71 -0.72 6.15
CA MET A 60 10.46 0.25 5.34
C MET A 60 10.10 1.70 5.65
N MET A 61 8.81 2.01 5.91
CA MET A 61 8.40 3.41 6.14
C MET A 61 9.05 4.02 7.39
N PRO A 62 9.05 3.39 8.59
CA PRO A 62 9.72 3.93 9.78
C PRO A 62 11.20 4.23 9.58
N PHE A 63 11.93 3.34 8.89
CA PHE A 63 13.34 3.57 8.57
C PHE A 63 13.56 4.82 7.71
N ALA A 64 12.58 5.17 6.89
CA ALA A 64 12.60 6.37 6.08
C ALA A 64 12.02 7.61 6.75
N LEU A 65 11.39 7.49 7.93
CA LEU A 65 10.93 8.64 8.71
C LEU A 65 12.02 9.19 9.65
N PHE A 66 12.99 8.36 10.07
CA PHE A 66 13.98 8.69 11.11
C PHE A 66 15.42 8.31 10.70
N PRO A 67 16.17 9.12 9.92
CA PRO A 67 15.85 10.44 9.35
C PRO A 67 14.98 10.37 8.09
N LEU A 68 14.37 11.51 7.69
CA LEU A 68 13.52 11.57 6.50
C LEU A 68 14.31 11.26 5.22
N ASP A 69 14.09 10.09 4.63
CA ASP A 69 14.70 9.67 3.36
C ASP A 69 13.64 9.40 2.28
N ILE A 70 13.49 10.35 1.33
CA ILE A 70 12.57 10.22 0.19
C ILE A 70 12.97 9.07 -0.75
N ASN A 71 14.21 8.59 -0.73
CA ASN A 71 14.65 7.51 -1.62
C ASN A 71 13.91 6.20 -1.36
N VAL A 72 13.33 6.03 -0.16
CA VAL A 72 12.47 4.87 0.16
C VAL A 72 11.34 4.70 -0.85
N ILE A 73 10.83 5.81 -1.43
CA ILE A 73 9.72 5.77 -2.37
C ILE A 73 10.08 4.95 -3.61
N ARG A 74 11.35 4.92 -4.02
CA ARG A 74 11.81 4.12 -5.17
C ARG A 74 11.66 2.62 -4.93
N TYR A 75 11.82 2.17 -3.69
CA TYR A 75 11.71 0.76 -3.32
C TYR A 75 10.28 0.39 -2.87
N ALA A 76 9.57 1.31 -2.24
CA ALA A 76 8.18 1.11 -1.83
C ALA A 76 7.21 1.08 -3.02
N GLN A 77 7.43 1.92 -4.05
CA GLN A 77 6.53 2.01 -5.20
C GLN A 77 6.34 0.67 -5.95
N PRO A 78 7.39 -0.11 -6.31
CA PRO A 78 7.20 -1.38 -7.00
C PRO A 78 6.42 -2.40 -6.14
N LEU A 79 6.65 -2.43 -4.83
CA LEU A 79 5.88 -3.28 -3.91
C LEU A 79 4.40 -2.90 -3.91
N VAL A 80 4.08 -1.61 -3.81
CA VAL A 80 2.71 -1.11 -3.83
C VAL A 80 2.03 -1.43 -5.15
N ILE A 81 2.73 -1.24 -6.28
CA ILE A 81 2.21 -1.56 -7.61
C ILE A 81 1.92 -3.05 -7.74
N PHE A 82 2.85 -3.91 -7.29
CA PHE A 82 2.65 -5.35 -7.29
C PHE A 82 1.43 -5.76 -6.44
N GLY A 83 1.35 -5.27 -5.20
CA GLY A 83 0.20 -5.51 -4.33
C GLY A 83 -1.12 -5.02 -4.92
N TRP A 84 -1.09 -3.86 -5.59
CA TRP A 84 -2.26 -3.29 -6.27
C TRP A 84 -2.75 -4.17 -7.42
N PHE A 85 -1.87 -4.67 -8.28
CA PHE A 85 -2.25 -5.58 -9.38
C PHE A 85 -2.82 -6.90 -8.85
N VAL A 86 -2.21 -7.47 -7.80
CA VAL A 86 -2.74 -8.68 -7.16
C VAL A 86 -4.11 -8.43 -6.53
N ALA A 87 -4.30 -7.28 -5.88
CA ALA A 87 -5.59 -6.89 -5.31
C ALA A 87 -6.66 -6.68 -6.40
N LEU A 88 -6.31 -6.03 -7.51
CA LEU A 88 -7.20 -5.83 -8.64
C LEU A 88 -7.62 -7.17 -9.26
N PHE A 89 -6.65 -8.07 -9.49
CA PHE A 89 -6.93 -9.41 -9.99
C PHE A 89 -7.87 -10.17 -9.04
N HIS A 90 -7.66 -10.07 -7.73
CA HIS A 90 -8.53 -10.70 -6.75
C HIS A 90 -9.96 -10.14 -6.77
N VAL A 91 -10.12 -8.83 -6.90
CA VAL A 91 -11.45 -8.21 -7.06
C VAL A 91 -12.14 -8.71 -8.33
N LEU A 92 -11.41 -8.84 -9.45
CA LEU A 92 -11.95 -9.34 -10.72
C LEU A 92 -12.39 -10.81 -10.65
N VAL A 93 -11.64 -11.64 -9.91
CA VAL A 93 -12.00 -13.04 -9.64
C VAL A 93 -13.27 -13.13 -8.81
N VAL A 94 -13.38 -12.36 -7.71
CA VAL A 94 -14.58 -12.32 -6.86
C VAL A 94 -15.79 -11.76 -7.62
N ALA A 95 -15.57 -10.81 -8.52
CA ALA A 95 -16.62 -10.26 -9.39
C ALA A 95 -17.08 -11.23 -10.49
N LYS A 96 -16.51 -12.45 -10.58
CA LYS A 96 -16.79 -13.47 -11.61
C LYS A 96 -16.53 -13.01 -13.05
N ILE A 97 -15.74 -11.94 -13.23
CA ILE A 97 -15.32 -11.45 -14.55
C ILE A 97 -14.23 -12.39 -15.10
N ILE A 98 -13.37 -12.91 -14.22
CA ILE A 98 -12.32 -13.87 -14.56
C ILE A 98 -12.73 -15.26 -14.06
N PRO A 99 -12.67 -16.31 -14.90
CA PRO A 99 -13.00 -17.67 -14.49
C PRO A 99 -12.04 -18.18 -13.42
N GLU A 100 -12.56 -18.96 -12.48
CA GLU A 100 -11.80 -19.53 -11.36
C GLU A 100 -10.63 -20.42 -11.80
N ALA A 101 -10.67 -20.97 -13.01
CA ALA A 101 -9.58 -21.73 -13.62
C ALA A 101 -8.31 -20.90 -13.88
N ALA A 102 -8.40 -19.57 -13.89
CA ALA A 102 -7.24 -18.68 -14.00
C ALA A 102 -6.56 -18.39 -12.64
N GLN A 103 -7.08 -18.96 -11.54
CA GLN A 103 -6.44 -18.84 -10.24
C GLN A 103 -5.10 -19.61 -10.23
N PRO A 104 -4.08 -19.13 -9.50
CA PRO A 104 -2.86 -19.90 -9.26
C PRO A 104 -3.21 -21.26 -8.66
N CYS A 105 -2.40 -22.30 -8.94
CA CYS A 105 -2.59 -23.66 -8.40
C CYS A 105 -3.10 -23.64 -6.95
N VAL A 106 -4.27 -24.25 -6.75
CA VAL A 106 -5.00 -24.16 -5.49
C VAL A 106 -4.34 -25.10 -4.47
N LEU A 107 -3.41 -24.57 -3.69
CA LEU A 107 -2.96 -25.19 -2.43
C LEU A 107 -3.83 -24.61 -1.30
N GLY A 108 -5.09 -25.02 -1.19
CA GLY A 108 -5.98 -24.62 -0.09
C GLY A 108 -7.39 -24.20 -0.51
N ILE A 109 -7.93 -23.16 0.15
CA ILE A 109 -9.30 -22.66 -0.07
C ILE A 109 -9.42 -21.82 -1.37
N PRO A 110 -10.57 -21.89 -2.07
CA PRO A 110 -10.78 -21.13 -3.31
C PRO A 110 -10.77 -19.62 -3.05
N CYS A 111 -10.05 -18.86 -3.90
CA CYS A 111 -10.00 -17.39 -3.81
C CYS A 111 -11.29 -16.71 -4.32
N SER A 112 -12.25 -17.49 -4.83
CA SER A 112 -13.54 -17.02 -5.32
C SER A 112 -14.57 -16.86 -4.20
N GLU A 113 -14.42 -17.64 -3.12
CA GLU A 113 -15.36 -17.60 -2.00
C GLU A 113 -15.06 -16.44 -1.06
N THR A 114 -16.04 -15.58 -0.87
CA THR A 114 -15.96 -14.46 0.08
C THR A 114 -16.45 -14.93 1.45
N HIS A 115 -15.53 -15.25 2.36
CA HIS A 115 -15.87 -15.59 3.75
C HIS A 115 -16.29 -14.37 4.60
N PHE A 116 -16.00 -13.16 4.14
CA PHE A 116 -16.33 -11.91 4.81
C PHE A 116 -16.83 -10.88 3.80
N ASN A 117 -18.09 -10.48 3.95
CA ASN A 117 -18.71 -9.44 3.13
C ASN A 117 -19.41 -8.44 4.06
N LEU A 118 -18.91 -7.21 4.09
CA LEU A 118 -19.50 -6.10 4.84
C LEU A 118 -20.32 -5.26 3.85
N LEU A 119 -21.62 -5.06 4.13
CA LEU A 119 -22.58 -4.33 3.29
C LEU A 119 -22.86 -4.94 1.89
N GLY A 120 -22.47 -6.19 1.63
CA GLY A 120 -22.74 -6.87 0.35
C GLY A 120 -21.74 -6.53 -0.77
N PHE A 121 -20.95 -5.46 -0.61
CA PHE A 121 -19.97 -4.97 -1.60
C PHE A 121 -18.54 -4.84 -1.05
N ILE A 122 -18.36 -4.62 0.26
CA ILE A 122 -17.03 -4.42 0.84
C ILE A 122 -16.48 -5.77 1.30
N ASN A 123 -15.74 -6.40 0.39
CA ASN A 123 -14.99 -7.61 0.68
C ASN A 123 -13.54 -7.28 1.03
N ILE A 124 -12.83 -8.24 1.63
CA ILE A 124 -11.39 -8.14 1.94
C ILE A 124 -10.55 -7.69 0.73
N PRO A 125 -10.77 -8.19 -0.51
CA PRO A 125 -9.98 -7.77 -1.68
C PRO A 125 -10.18 -6.30 -2.05
N VAL A 126 -11.40 -5.77 -1.87
CA VAL A 126 -11.73 -4.37 -2.15
C VAL A 126 -11.04 -3.45 -1.15
N MET A 127 -11.07 -3.81 0.15
CA MET A 127 -10.35 -3.05 1.18
C MET A 127 -8.85 -3.01 0.89
N SER A 128 -8.26 -4.15 0.52
CA SER A 128 -6.85 -4.23 0.14
C SER A 128 -6.50 -3.34 -1.06
N LEU A 129 -7.34 -3.36 -2.11
CA LEU A 129 -7.16 -2.52 -3.28
C LEU A 129 -7.20 -1.02 -2.91
N LEU A 130 -8.13 -0.62 -2.02
CA LEU A 130 -8.21 0.75 -1.52
C LEU A 130 -6.96 1.13 -0.72
N THR A 131 -6.47 0.25 0.16
CA THR A 131 -5.25 0.48 0.93
C THR A 131 -4.03 0.69 0.03
N PHE A 132 -3.80 -0.19 -0.96
CA PHE A 132 -2.69 -0.01 -1.90
C PHE A 132 -2.85 1.24 -2.77
N SER A 133 -4.08 1.58 -3.18
CA SER A 133 -4.36 2.80 -3.94
C SER A 133 -4.02 4.07 -3.14
N LEU A 134 -4.45 4.12 -1.88
CA LEU A 134 -4.17 5.24 -0.99
C LEU A 134 -2.66 5.36 -0.73
N ILE A 135 -1.98 4.27 -0.34
CA ILE A 135 -0.53 4.28 -0.11
C ILE A 135 0.22 4.73 -1.38
N GLY A 136 -0.16 4.21 -2.55
CA GLY A 136 0.44 4.59 -3.84
C GLY A 136 0.25 6.08 -4.15
N LEU A 137 -0.95 6.62 -3.91
CA LEU A 137 -1.24 8.03 -4.09
C LEU A 137 -0.43 8.92 -3.15
N LEU A 138 -0.37 8.56 -1.86
CA LEU A 138 0.42 9.26 -0.83
C LEU A 138 1.91 9.31 -1.22
N LEU A 139 2.48 8.18 -1.67
CA LEU A 139 3.87 8.11 -2.13
C LEU A 139 4.12 8.95 -3.38
N PHE A 140 3.19 8.92 -4.34
CA PHE A 140 3.29 9.72 -5.56
C PHE A 140 3.26 11.22 -5.27
N ILE A 141 2.35 11.67 -4.40
CA ILE A 141 2.24 13.07 -3.99
C ILE A 141 3.51 13.51 -3.25
N SER A 142 4.00 12.70 -2.31
CA SER A 142 5.24 12.99 -1.56
C SER A 142 6.45 13.16 -2.49
N LYS A 143 6.66 12.23 -3.44
CA LYS A 143 7.72 12.33 -4.45
C LYS A 143 7.61 13.58 -5.31
N LYS A 144 6.39 13.91 -5.76
CA LYS A 144 6.13 15.08 -6.61
C LYS A 144 6.36 16.39 -5.87
N GLN A 145 5.93 16.49 -4.60
CA GLN A 145 6.15 17.67 -3.76
C GLN A 145 7.64 17.89 -3.49
N PHE A 146 8.36 16.84 -3.10
CA PHE A 146 9.80 16.92 -2.87
C PHE A 146 10.56 17.36 -4.13
N THR A 147 10.29 16.73 -5.27
CA THR A 147 10.92 17.07 -6.56
C THR A 147 10.62 18.50 -7.00
N ARG A 148 9.37 18.96 -6.85
CA ARG A 148 8.98 20.35 -7.20
C ARG A 148 9.71 21.39 -6.37
N THR A 149 9.85 21.17 -5.07
CA THR A 149 10.57 22.10 -4.18
C THR A 149 12.05 22.17 -4.55
N LEU A 150 12.68 21.03 -4.86
CA LEU A 150 14.07 21.00 -5.32
C LEU A 150 14.26 21.80 -6.62
N ILE A 151 13.40 21.60 -7.62
CA ILE A 151 13.48 22.33 -8.89
C ILE A 151 13.24 23.83 -8.69
N ARG A 152 12.25 24.23 -7.86
CA ARG A 152 11.98 25.64 -7.59
C ARG A 152 13.19 26.34 -6.97
N ASN A 153 13.85 25.70 -6.01
CA ASN A 153 15.05 26.27 -5.38
C ASN A 153 16.23 26.43 -6.36
N ASN A 154 16.35 25.56 -7.37
CA ASN A 154 17.41 25.66 -8.38
C ASN A 154 17.18 26.79 -9.40
N HIS A 155 15.93 27.20 -9.65
CA HIS A 155 15.60 28.29 -10.56
C HIS A 155 15.71 29.69 -9.93
N GLU A 156 15.77 29.78 -8.61
CA GLU A 156 15.97 31.04 -7.85
C GLU A 156 17.47 31.33 -7.58
N GLN A 157 18.39 30.57 -8.20
CA GLN A 157 19.84 30.76 -8.15
C GLN A 157 20.39 31.12 -9.53
#